data_AF-A0A978T7W5-F1
#
_entry.id   AF-A0A978T7W5-F1
#
_cell.length_a   1.000
_cell.length_b   1.000
_cell.length_c   1.000
_cell.angle_alpha   90.00
_cell.angle_beta   90.00
_cell.angle_gamma   90.00
#
_symmetry.space_group_name_H-M   'P 1'
#
loop_
_entity.id
_entity.type
_entity.pdbx_description
1 polymer ?
#
loop_
_entity_poly.entity_id
_entity_poly.type
_entity_poly.pdbx_seq_one_letter_code
_entity_poly.pdbx_strand_id
1 'polypeptide(L)'
;MESADIEGFFAANSAFNLIGNGNGVMVNGLNGNIVGDVLNTINPRLGPLQNNGGITPTHAPLPDSPAIDRGDNQISSQVGQTDQTGANRIRNRRVDIGSVEAQISPHPLLTSPIYRFQNREIPGTYLFVNESERQRVLANFPQFQEEGFAFSVATREADGLIPIYRFQNREIPGTYLYVNEEERRRILRQFPQFQEEGLAFYVFPGNSTEGETIYRFQNSNLPGTYLFVNEAERLSILQNYPSFIQEGIAFSASLL
;
A
#
# COMPACT_ATOMS: atom_id res chain seq x y z
N MET A 1 -17.04 -30.07 3.19
CA MET A 1 -17.77 -29.05 2.42
C MET A 1 -17.76 -27.80 3.26
N GLU A 2 -17.29 -26.68 2.71
CA GLU A 2 -17.46 -25.40 3.41
C GLU A 2 -18.96 -25.12 3.57
N SER A 3 -19.35 -24.68 4.76
CA SER A 3 -20.73 -24.27 5.03
C SER A 3 -21.09 -23.04 4.20
N ALA A 4 -22.39 -22.76 4.07
CA ALA A 4 -22.81 -21.47 3.55
C ALA A 4 -22.23 -20.33 4.40
N ASP A 5 -21.84 -19.22 3.78
CA ASP A 5 -21.43 -18.03 4.52
C ASP A 5 -22.63 -17.31 5.13
N ILE A 6 -23.82 -17.59 4.58
CA ILE A 6 -25.07 -16.94 4.93
C ILE A 6 -26.21 -17.95 5.05
N GLU A 7 -27.09 -17.73 6.03
CA GLU A 7 -28.33 -18.48 6.23
C GLU A 7 -29.48 -17.51 6.52
N GLY A 8 -30.70 -17.87 6.11
CA GLY A 8 -31.92 -17.10 6.38
C GLY A 8 -32.59 -16.50 5.15
N PHE A 9 -33.52 -15.57 5.38
CA PHE A 9 -34.28 -14.89 4.34
C PHE A 9 -33.58 -13.60 3.91
N PHE A 10 -33.37 -13.42 2.60
CA PHE A 10 -32.76 -12.24 2.02
C PHE A 10 -33.77 -11.50 1.16
N ALA A 11 -33.75 -10.17 1.25
CA ALA A 11 -34.61 -9.34 0.44
C ALA A 11 -34.25 -9.53 -1.05
N ALA A 12 -35.26 -9.69 -1.91
CA ALA A 12 -35.06 -9.93 -3.35
C ALA A 12 -34.35 -8.77 -4.07
N ASN A 13 -34.38 -7.56 -3.48
CA ASN A 13 -33.67 -6.38 -3.96
C ASN A 13 -32.28 -6.22 -3.33
N SER A 14 -31.77 -7.23 -2.61
CA SER A 14 -30.40 -7.19 -2.11
C SER A 14 -29.42 -7.06 -3.29
N ALA A 15 -28.48 -6.13 -3.17
CA ALA A 15 -27.65 -5.66 -4.26
C ALA A 15 -26.21 -5.41 -3.77
N PHE A 16 -25.24 -5.58 -4.69
CA PHE A 16 -23.83 -5.30 -4.44
C PHE A 16 -23.22 -6.01 -3.23
N ASN A 17 -23.57 -7.28 -3.03
CA ASN A 17 -22.97 -8.13 -2.00
C ASN A 17 -21.80 -8.93 -2.59
N LEU A 18 -20.76 -9.16 -1.78
CA LEU A 18 -19.67 -10.08 -2.08
C LEU A 18 -19.70 -11.23 -1.07
N ILE A 19 -20.03 -12.43 -1.53
CA ILE A 19 -20.25 -13.61 -0.67
C ILE A 19 -19.51 -14.79 -1.27
N GLY A 20 -18.71 -15.50 -0.46
CA GLY A 20 -17.94 -16.64 -0.92
C GLY A 20 -18.82 -17.82 -1.29
N ASN A 21 -19.79 -18.15 -0.44
CA ASN A 21 -20.81 -19.16 -0.68
C ASN A 21 -22.21 -18.67 -0.29
N GLY A 22 -23.01 -18.30 -1.30
CA GLY A 22 -24.40 -17.86 -1.10
C GLY A 22 -25.43 -18.99 -1.02
N ASN A 23 -25.01 -20.25 -1.16
CA ASN A 23 -25.88 -21.45 -1.06
C ASN A 23 -27.15 -21.40 -1.91
N GLY A 24 -27.08 -20.75 -3.08
CA GLY A 24 -28.22 -20.57 -4.00
C GLY A 24 -29.29 -19.58 -3.53
N VAL A 25 -29.14 -18.98 -2.35
CA VAL A 25 -30.09 -17.99 -1.80
C VAL A 25 -29.93 -16.63 -2.49
N MET A 26 -28.70 -16.30 -2.86
CA MET A 26 -28.38 -15.13 -3.68
C MET A 26 -27.79 -15.57 -5.02
N VAL A 27 -28.15 -14.85 -6.08
CA VAL A 27 -27.77 -15.19 -7.45
C VAL A 27 -26.60 -14.31 -7.88
N ASN A 28 -25.53 -14.94 -8.35
CA ASN A 28 -24.38 -14.24 -8.93
C ASN A 28 -24.81 -13.40 -10.14
N GLY A 29 -24.35 -12.15 -10.22
CA GLY A 29 -24.66 -11.20 -11.30
C GLY A 29 -26.03 -10.53 -11.20
N LEU A 30 -26.93 -11.00 -10.32
CA LEU A 30 -28.20 -10.33 -10.07
C LEU A 30 -27.97 -9.11 -9.17
N ASN A 31 -28.49 -7.93 -9.55
CA ASN A 31 -28.35 -6.67 -8.79
C ASN A 31 -26.88 -6.31 -8.43
N GLY A 32 -25.92 -6.70 -9.27
CA GLY A 32 -24.49 -6.47 -8.99
C GLY A 32 -23.92 -7.32 -7.86
N ASN A 33 -24.62 -8.36 -7.39
CA ASN A 33 -24.10 -9.31 -6.43
C ASN A 33 -22.98 -10.17 -7.07
N ILE A 34 -21.94 -10.45 -6.29
CA ILE A 34 -20.82 -11.31 -6.62
C ILE A 34 -20.86 -12.46 -5.61
N VAL A 35 -21.36 -13.61 -6.04
CA VAL A 35 -21.71 -14.70 -5.13
C VAL A 35 -21.18 -16.01 -5.69
N GLY A 36 -20.40 -16.73 -4.89
CA GLY A 36 -20.01 -18.11 -5.20
C GLY A 36 -21.04 -19.13 -4.71
N ASP A 37 -20.77 -20.38 -5.01
CA ASP A 37 -21.59 -21.51 -4.58
C ASP A 37 -20.73 -22.58 -3.88
N VAL A 38 -21.37 -23.66 -3.45
CA VAL A 38 -20.73 -24.75 -2.69
C VAL A 38 -19.64 -25.49 -3.48
N LEU A 39 -19.67 -25.41 -4.82
CA LEU A 39 -18.68 -26.03 -5.72
C LEU A 39 -17.63 -25.03 -6.20
N ASN A 40 -17.98 -23.74 -6.28
CA ASN A 40 -17.15 -22.65 -6.77
C ASN A 40 -17.24 -21.46 -5.81
N THR A 41 -16.60 -21.57 -4.65
CA THR A 41 -16.56 -20.46 -3.69
C THR A 41 -15.72 -19.31 -4.21
N ILE A 42 -16.11 -18.08 -3.87
CA ILE A 42 -15.36 -16.87 -4.22
C ILE A 42 -14.51 -16.43 -3.03
N ASN A 43 -13.20 -16.28 -3.23
CA ASN A 43 -12.36 -15.63 -2.23
C ASN A 43 -12.52 -14.10 -2.35
N PRO A 44 -12.97 -13.39 -1.31
CA PRO A 44 -13.13 -11.93 -1.37
C PRO A 44 -11.79 -11.19 -1.39
N ARG A 45 -10.66 -11.88 -1.16
CA ARG A 45 -9.29 -11.35 -1.17
C ARG A 45 -9.17 -10.10 -0.31
N LEU A 46 -9.57 -10.22 0.94
CA LEU A 46 -9.40 -9.17 1.94
C LEU A 46 -8.17 -9.45 2.80
N GLY A 47 -7.50 -8.40 3.25
CA GLY A 47 -6.48 -8.46 4.28
C GLY A 47 -7.09 -8.83 5.64
N PRO A 48 -6.26 -9.14 6.65
CA PRO A 48 -6.75 -9.48 7.99
C PRO A 48 -7.49 -8.32 8.66
N LEU A 49 -8.30 -8.62 9.68
CA LEU A 49 -8.91 -7.59 10.53
C LEU A 49 -7.82 -6.87 11.31
N GLN A 50 -7.54 -5.62 10.93
CA GLN A 50 -6.46 -4.84 11.52
C GLN A 50 -6.75 -3.34 11.43
N ASN A 51 -5.89 -2.53 12.05
CA ASN A 51 -5.93 -1.09 11.84
C ASN A 51 -5.49 -0.78 10.40
N ASN A 52 -6.43 -0.39 9.54
CA ASN A 52 -6.19 0.13 8.18
C ASN A 52 -6.50 1.64 8.10
N GLY A 53 -6.48 2.34 9.24
CA GLY A 53 -7.03 3.69 9.39
C GLY A 53 -8.41 3.70 10.05
N GLY A 54 -8.88 4.87 10.45
CA GLY A 54 -10.16 5.04 11.16
C GLY A 54 -10.13 4.65 12.64
N ILE A 55 -11.31 4.57 13.26
CA ILE A 55 -11.48 4.32 14.72
C ILE A 55 -11.71 2.85 15.08
N THR A 56 -11.95 1.98 14.09
CA THR A 56 -12.19 0.54 14.29
C THR A 56 -11.36 -0.27 13.29
N PRO A 57 -10.86 -1.46 13.67
CA PRO A 57 -10.24 -2.38 12.73
C PRO A 57 -11.17 -2.76 11.58
N THR A 58 -10.61 -2.95 10.38
CA THR A 58 -11.35 -3.30 9.16
C THR A 58 -10.64 -4.41 8.37
N HIS A 59 -11.32 -4.98 7.37
CA HIS A 59 -10.70 -5.85 6.36
C HIS A 59 -10.52 -5.04 5.06
N ALA A 60 -9.29 -4.66 4.74
CA ALA A 60 -9.00 -3.90 3.52
C ALA A 60 -9.02 -4.82 2.29
N PRO A 61 -9.64 -4.42 1.15
CA PRO A 61 -9.49 -5.16 -0.09
C PRO A 61 -8.02 -5.23 -0.53
N LEU A 62 -7.52 -6.43 -0.83
CA LEU A 62 -6.19 -6.61 -1.43
C LEU A 62 -6.23 -6.19 -2.92
N PRO A 63 -5.08 -5.93 -3.55
CA PRO A 63 -5.01 -5.77 -5.00
C PRO A 63 -5.76 -6.91 -5.71
N ASP A 64 -6.54 -6.55 -6.74
CA ASP A 64 -7.43 -7.44 -7.51
C ASP A 64 -8.56 -8.13 -6.70
N SER A 65 -8.96 -7.57 -5.55
CA SER A 65 -10.15 -8.06 -4.85
C SER A 65 -11.41 -7.89 -5.71
N PRO A 66 -12.34 -8.86 -5.70
CA PRO A 66 -13.64 -8.73 -6.37
C PRO A 66 -14.50 -7.57 -5.82
N ALA A 67 -14.17 -7.02 -4.65
CA ALA A 67 -14.87 -5.88 -4.08
C ALA A 67 -14.59 -4.57 -4.82
N ILE A 68 -13.45 -4.47 -5.51
CA ILE A 68 -12.91 -3.23 -6.06
C ILE A 68 -13.73 -2.73 -7.25
N ASP A 69 -14.18 -1.48 -7.19
CA ASP A 69 -15.04 -0.80 -8.16
C ASP A 69 -16.33 -1.58 -8.43
N ARG A 70 -16.87 -2.30 -7.42
CA ARG A 70 -18.05 -3.16 -7.56
C ARG A 70 -19.32 -2.73 -6.83
N GLY A 71 -19.32 -1.63 -6.09
CA GLY A 71 -20.47 -1.15 -5.31
C GLY A 71 -21.37 -0.11 -6.01
N ASP A 72 -22.30 0.49 -5.29
CA ASP A 72 -23.24 1.51 -5.82
C ASP A 72 -22.84 2.93 -5.42
N ASN A 73 -22.49 3.78 -6.38
CA ASN A 73 -22.12 5.17 -6.12
C ASN A 73 -23.20 5.97 -5.40
N GLN A 74 -24.48 5.59 -5.54
CA GLN A 74 -25.57 6.25 -4.82
C GLN A 74 -25.40 6.14 -3.30
N ILE A 75 -24.64 5.15 -2.81
CA ILE A 75 -24.39 4.97 -1.38
C ILE A 75 -23.70 6.18 -0.76
N SER A 76 -22.82 6.87 -1.50
CA SER A 76 -22.10 8.05 -1.01
C SER A 76 -23.03 9.18 -0.57
N SER A 77 -24.19 9.30 -1.23
CA SER A 77 -25.23 10.27 -0.87
C SER A 77 -26.08 9.85 0.34
N GLN A 78 -26.07 8.56 0.70
CA GLN A 78 -26.89 7.97 1.76
C GLN A 78 -26.11 7.79 3.07
N VAL A 79 -24.87 7.33 3.00
CA VAL A 79 -24.06 6.95 4.18
C VAL A 79 -22.86 7.86 4.40
N GLY A 80 -22.65 8.83 3.52
CA GLY A 80 -21.54 9.79 3.59
C GLY A 80 -20.46 9.55 2.52
N GLN A 81 -19.62 10.56 2.34
CA GLN A 81 -18.62 10.59 1.27
C GLN A 81 -17.35 9.79 1.59
N THR A 82 -17.16 9.37 2.84
CA THR A 82 -15.97 8.63 3.27
C THR A 82 -16.30 7.21 3.73
N ASP A 83 -15.33 6.32 3.58
CA ASP A 83 -15.34 4.96 4.09
C ASP A 83 -15.03 4.92 5.60
N GLN A 84 -14.92 3.73 6.20
CA GLN A 84 -14.64 3.60 7.63
C GLN A 84 -13.21 4.01 8.03
N THR A 85 -12.30 4.17 7.07
CA THR A 85 -10.92 4.62 7.29
C THR A 85 -10.79 6.14 7.18
N GLY A 86 -11.81 6.81 6.63
CA GLY A 86 -11.82 8.24 6.33
C GLY A 86 -11.43 8.58 4.90
N ALA A 87 -11.20 7.59 4.03
CA ALA A 87 -10.92 7.79 2.61
C ALA A 87 -12.22 8.07 1.84
N ASN A 88 -12.17 8.88 0.76
CA ASN A 88 -13.33 9.12 -0.09
C ASN A 88 -13.84 7.80 -0.71
N ARG A 89 -15.15 7.55 -0.65
CA ARG A 89 -15.85 6.37 -1.21
C ARG A 89 -15.82 6.27 -2.74
N ILE A 90 -15.36 7.29 -3.44
CA ILE A 90 -15.28 7.27 -4.91
C ILE A 90 -13.90 7.80 -5.25
N ARG A 91 -12.95 6.88 -5.50
CA ARG A 91 -11.58 7.24 -5.94
C ARG A 91 -11.38 7.05 -7.44
N ASN A 92 -11.78 5.92 -8.01
CA ASN A 92 -11.63 5.63 -9.46
C ASN A 92 -12.95 5.48 -10.20
N ARG A 93 -13.91 6.37 -9.88
CA ARG A 93 -15.26 6.49 -10.46
C ARG A 93 -16.32 5.57 -9.88
N ARG A 94 -15.95 4.51 -9.16
CA ARG A 94 -16.91 3.63 -8.49
C ARG A 94 -16.50 3.34 -7.05
N VAL A 95 -17.49 3.14 -6.18
CA VAL A 95 -17.29 2.70 -4.79
C VAL A 95 -17.02 1.19 -4.75
N ASP A 96 -16.26 0.75 -3.76
CA ASP A 96 -16.01 -0.65 -3.48
C ASP A 96 -17.17 -1.29 -2.70
N ILE A 97 -17.32 -2.61 -2.82
CA ILE A 97 -18.21 -3.36 -1.94
C ILE A 97 -17.57 -3.48 -0.56
N GLY A 98 -18.17 -2.81 0.43
CA GLY A 98 -17.82 -3.01 1.84
C GLY A 98 -17.52 -1.72 2.59
N SER A 99 -16.73 -1.86 3.65
CA SER A 99 -16.43 -0.81 4.63
C SER A 99 -15.21 0.04 4.29
N VAL A 100 -14.36 -0.42 3.36
CA VAL A 100 -13.07 0.18 3.02
C VAL A 100 -12.95 0.28 1.51
N GLU A 101 -12.54 1.45 1.02
CA GLU A 101 -12.11 1.65 -0.35
C GLU A 101 -10.69 1.14 -0.53
N ALA A 102 -10.49 0.34 -1.57
CA ALA A 102 -9.19 -0.12 -1.95
C ALA A 102 -8.29 1.05 -2.31
N GLN A 103 -7.05 0.88 -1.90
CA GLN A 103 -5.95 1.72 -2.32
C GLN A 103 -5.53 1.32 -3.75
N ILE A 104 -6.36 1.70 -4.73
CA ILE A 104 -6.13 1.41 -6.14
C ILE A 104 -5.20 2.43 -6.77
N SER A 105 -4.04 1.94 -7.18
CA SER A 105 -3.03 2.72 -7.88
C SER A 105 -3.55 3.13 -9.27
N PRO A 106 -3.49 4.41 -9.66
CA PRO A 106 -3.89 4.87 -10.99
C PRO A 106 -3.06 4.26 -12.13
N HIS A 107 -1.89 3.68 -11.84
CA HIS A 107 -1.02 3.07 -12.83
C HIS A 107 -1.11 1.53 -12.86
N PRO A 108 -1.37 0.89 -14.02
CA PRO A 108 -1.67 -0.55 -14.11
C PRO A 108 -0.52 -1.49 -13.73
N LEU A 109 0.73 -1.01 -13.78
CA LEU A 109 1.90 -1.79 -13.35
C LEU A 109 2.26 -1.58 -11.89
N LEU A 110 1.88 -0.44 -11.29
CA LEU A 110 2.36 -0.04 -9.98
C LEU A 110 1.28 -0.29 -8.92
N THR A 111 0.85 -1.55 -8.78
CA THR A 111 -0.34 -1.91 -7.99
C THR A 111 -0.04 -2.47 -6.60
N SER A 112 1.25 -2.67 -6.27
CA SER A 112 1.66 -3.29 -5.00
C SER A 112 1.97 -2.20 -3.97
N PRO A 113 1.24 -2.10 -2.85
CA PRO A 113 1.45 -1.05 -1.87
C PRO A 113 2.76 -1.25 -1.08
N ILE A 114 3.40 -0.13 -0.76
CA ILE A 114 4.53 -0.01 0.15
C ILE A 114 4.10 0.83 1.34
N TYR A 115 4.40 0.35 2.55
CA TYR A 115 4.05 0.98 3.81
C TYR A 115 5.28 1.56 4.47
N ARG A 116 5.15 2.78 5.02
CA ARG A 116 6.21 3.48 5.75
C ARG A 116 6.08 3.22 7.25
N PHE A 117 7.21 2.87 7.85
CA PHE A 117 7.37 2.73 9.29
C PHE A 117 8.45 3.72 9.75
N GLN A 118 8.17 4.40 10.85
CA GLN A 118 9.16 5.20 11.57
C GLN A 118 9.77 4.38 12.70
N ASN A 119 11.09 4.39 12.81
CA ASN A 119 11.77 3.82 13.99
C ASN A 119 11.68 4.82 15.15
N ARG A 120 11.07 4.41 16.26
CA ARG A 120 10.90 5.24 17.47
C ARG A 120 12.13 5.29 18.36
N GLU A 121 13.00 4.30 18.27
CA GLU A 121 14.26 4.26 19.03
C GLU A 121 15.33 5.12 18.37
N ILE A 122 15.26 5.28 17.05
CA ILE A 122 16.17 6.11 16.26
C ILE A 122 15.37 7.09 15.42
N PRO A 123 15.02 8.28 15.98
CA PRO A 123 14.18 9.26 15.31
C PRO A 123 14.74 9.74 13.97
N GLY A 124 13.83 9.92 13.00
CA GLY A 124 14.17 10.36 11.65
C GLY A 124 14.68 9.25 10.74
N THR A 125 14.47 7.99 11.12
CA THR A 125 14.82 6.82 10.32
C THR A 125 13.57 6.02 9.97
N TYR A 126 13.53 5.53 8.73
CA TYR A 126 12.32 4.98 8.13
C TYR A 126 12.60 3.65 7.45
N LEU A 127 11.59 2.79 7.43
CA LEU A 127 11.56 1.50 6.77
C LEU A 127 10.34 1.45 5.84
N PHE A 128 10.56 0.99 4.60
CA PHE A 128 9.54 0.89 3.56
C PHE A 128 9.38 -0.57 3.14
N VAL A 129 8.18 -1.13 3.33
CA VAL A 129 7.96 -2.58 3.23
C VAL A 129 6.67 -2.91 2.48
N ASN A 130 6.66 -4.06 1.81
CA ASN A 130 5.43 -4.59 1.20
C ASN A 130 4.48 -5.13 2.29
N GLU A 131 3.25 -5.47 1.91
CA GLU A 131 2.23 -5.96 2.86
C GLU A 131 2.67 -7.22 3.65
N SER A 132 3.32 -8.19 2.99
CA SER A 132 3.76 -9.41 3.69
C SER A 132 4.82 -9.12 4.75
N GLU A 133 5.72 -8.17 4.48
CA GLU A 133 6.73 -7.73 5.43
C GLU A 133 6.16 -6.78 6.48
N ARG A 134 5.22 -5.92 6.14
CA ARG A 134 4.44 -5.08 7.07
C ARG A 134 3.89 -5.92 8.23
N GLN A 135 3.25 -7.05 7.92
CA GLN A 135 2.74 -7.97 8.96
C GLN A 135 3.84 -8.49 9.88
N ARG A 136 5.01 -8.82 9.32
CA ARG A 136 6.17 -9.27 10.11
C ARG A 136 6.76 -8.16 10.97
N VAL A 137 6.81 -6.93 10.46
CA VAL A 137 7.28 -5.74 11.19
C VAL A 137 6.38 -5.49 12.39
N LEU A 138 5.06 -5.43 12.18
CA LEU A 138 4.08 -5.23 13.24
C LEU A 138 4.14 -6.31 14.33
N ALA A 139 4.36 -7.57 13.95
CA ALA A 139 4.37 -8.69 14.89
C ALA A 139 5.67 -8.78 15.71
N ASN A 140 6.83 -8.44 15.11
CA ASN A 140 8.13 -8.80 15.68
C ASN A 140 9.05 -7.62 16.01
N PHE A 141 8.72 -6.41 15.56
CA PHE A 141 9.61 -5.26 15.67
C PHE A 141 8.88 -4.03 16.26
N PRO A 142 8.61 -4.03 17.58
CA PRO A 142 7.81 -3.00 18.24
C PRO A 142 8.43 -1.59 18.20
N GLN A 143 9.72 -1.47 17.89
CA GLN A 143 10.38 -0.19 17.69
C GLN A 143 9.90 0.54 16.42
N PHE A 144 9.33 -0.18 15.45
CA PHE A 144 8.79 0.41 14.24
C PHE A 144 7.31 0.73 14.41
N GLN A 145 6.99 2.02 14.39
CA GLN A 145 5.62 2.49 14.31
C GLN A 145 5.23 2.67 12.85
N GLU A 146 4.15 2.02 12.44
CA GLU A 146 3.57 2.26 11.12
C GLU A 146 3.01 3.69 11.03
N GLU A 147 3.36 4.40 9.95
CA GLU A 147 2.73 5.66 9.54
C GLU A 147 1.65 5.45 8.49
N GLY A 148 1.74 4.35 7.72
CA GLY A 148 0.71 3.89 6.79
C GLY A 148 1.24 3.72 5.38
N PHE A 149 0.33 3.80 4.42
CA PHE A 149 0.65 3.74 2.99
C PHE A 149 1.61 4.86 2.57
N ALA A 150 2.64 4.53 1.80
CA ALA A 150 3.60 5.48 1.25
C ALA A 150 3.35 5.72 -0.25
N PHE A 151 3.41 4.64 -1.04
CA PHE A 151 3.24 4.65 -2.49
C PHE A 151 3.05 3.20 -2.98
N SER A 152 2.65 3.03 -4.24
CA SER A 152 2.54 1.73 -4.90
C SER A 152 3.62 1.54 -5.95
N VAL A 153 4.09 0.29 -6.07
CA VAL A 153 5.21 -0.14 -6.91
C VAL A 153 4.85 -1.39 -7.72
N ALA A 154 5.73 -1.79 -8.61
CA ALA A 154 5.66 -3.09 -9.28
C ALA A 154 6.50 -4.14 -8.54
N THR A 155 6.05 -5.39 -8.52
CA THR A 155 6.78 -6.54 -7.93
C THR A 155 7.40 -7.45 -8.98
N ARG A 156 7.18 -7.14 -10.26
CA ARG A 156 7.73 -7.86 -11.42
C ARG A 156 8.34 -6.86 -12.37
N GLU A 157 9.36 -7.31 -13.09
CA GLU A 157 9.96 -6.55 -14.18
C GLU A 157 8.94 -6.32 -15.31
N ALA A 158 8.99 -5.14 -15.90
CA ALA A 158 8.21 -4.77 -17.08
C ALA A 158 8.91 -3.61 -17.80
N ASP A 159 8.50 -3.35 -19.03
CA ASP A 159 9.07 -2.29 -19.87
C ASP A 159 9.02 -0.93 -19.16
N GLY A 160 10.15 -0.23 -19.17
CA GLY A 160 10.30 1.10 -18.56
C GLY A 160 10.52 1.09 -17.04
N LEU A 161 10.42 -0.05 -16.36
CA LEU A 161 10.71 -0.14 -14.93
C LEU A 161 12.20 -0.38 -14.66
N ILE A 162 12.67 0.11 -13.51
CA ILE A 162 14.01 -0.12 -12.97
C ILE A 162 13.92 -0.81 -11.60
N PRO A 163 14.89 -1.68 -11.26
CA PRO A 163 14.94 -2.31 -9.95
C PRO A 163 15.44 -1.33 -8.89
N ILE A 164 14.84 -1.42 -7.70
CA ILE A 164 15.26 -0.74 -6.49
C ILE A 164 15.70 -1.78 -5.47
N TYR A 165 16.87 -1.58 -4.90
CA TYR A 165 17.51 -2.48 -3.95
C TYR A 165 17.53 -1.87 -2.57
N ARG A 166 17.30 -2.71 -1.55
CA ARG A 166 17.35 -2.31 -0.14
C ARG A 166 18.69 -2.65 0.46
N PHE A 167 19.24 -1.69 1.20
CA PHE A 167 20.44 -1.82 2.00
C PHE A 167 20.12 -1.51 3.45
N GLN A 168 20.66 -2.29 4.37
CA GLN A 168 20.66 -2.01 5.79
C GLN A 168 21.98 -1.33 6.19
N ASN A 169 21.91 -0.25 6.96
CA ASN A 169 23.10 0.33 7.57
C ASN A 169 23.50 -0.49 8.80
N ARG A 170 24.73 -1.02 8.81
CA ARG A 170 25.26 -1.82 9.92
C ARG A 170 25.81 -1.00 11.08
N GLU A 171 26.15 0.27 10.84
CA GLU A 171 26.61 1.18 11.89
C GLU A 171 25.44 1.78 12.67
N ILE A 172 24.26 1.87 12.02
CA ILE A 172 23.02 2.39 12.62
C ILE A 172 21.90 1.39 12.38
N PRO A 173 21.76 0.35 13.24
CA PRO A 173 20.78 -0.71 13.05
C PRO A 173 19.34 -0.20 12.97
N GLY A 174 18.53 -0.81 12.11
CA GLY A 174 17.15 -0.38 11.89
C GLY A 174 17.01 0.82 10.95
N THR A 175 18.06 1.16 10.21
CA THR A 175 18.04 2.21 9.19
C THR A 175 18.35 1.62 7.82
N TYR A 176 17.61 2.08 6.81
CA TYR A 176 17.58 1.46 5.49
C TYR A 176 17.74 2.51 4.39
N LEU A 177 18.30 2.07 3.27
CA LEU A 177 18.53 2.85 2.07
C LEU A 177 18.00 2.08 0.86
N TYR A 178 17.32 2.79 -0.04
CA TYR A 178 16.71 2.25 -1.26
C TYR A 178 17.30 2.94 -2.48
N VAL A 179 17.87 2.17 -3.40
CA VAL A 179 18.70 2.70 -4.49
C VAL A 179 18.50 1.94 -5.79
N ASN A 180 18.72 2.60 -6.91
CA ASN A 180 18.73 1.96 -8.23
C ASN A 180 20.01 1.15 -8.46
N GLU A 181 20.07 0.42 -9.58
CA GLU A 181 21.23 -0.41 -9.96
C GLU A 181 22.55 0.38 -10.09
N GLU A 182 22.51 1.63 -10.57
CA GLU A 182 23.73 2.43 -10.73
C GLU A 182 24.34 2.79 -9.36
N GLU A 183 23.50 3.29 -8.46
CA GLU A 183 23.91 3.69 -7.12
C GLU A 183 24.25 2.46 -6.25
N ARG A 184 23.53 1.34 -6.42
CA ARG A 184 23.87 0.04 -5.82
C ARG A 184 25.35 -0.33 -6.04
N ARG A 185 25.83 -0.22 -7.29
CA ARG A 185 27.25 -0.52 -7.63
C ARG A 185 28.23 0.41 -6.95
N ARG A 186 27.85 1.67 -6.71
CA ARG A 186 28.67 2.64 -5.98
C ARG A 186 28.72 2.27 -4.49
N ILE A 187 27.58 1.95 -3.90
CA ILE A 187 27.45 1.58 -2.48
C ILE A 187 28.28 0.36 -2.14
N LEU A 188 28.17 -0.71 -2.93
CA LEU A 188 28.94 -1.94 -2.72
C LEU A 188 30.46 -1.74 -2.77
N ARG A 189 30.95 -0.68 -3.43
CA ARG A 189 32.40 -0.39 -3.52
C ARG A 189 32.90 0.61 -2.50
N GLN A 190 32.08 1.60 -2.14
CA GLN A 190 32.54 2.80 -1.43
C GLN A 190 31.98 2.92 -0.01
N PHE A 191 30.89 2.21 0.31
CA PHE A 191 30.17 2.37 1.57
C PHE A 191 29.98 1.00 2.25
N PRO A 192 31.05 0.43 2.85
CA PRO A 192 31.02 -0.92 3.44
C PRO A 192 30.09 -1.06 4.65
N GLN A 193 29.62 0.05 5.23
CA GLN A 193 28.63 0.05 6.30
C GLN A 193 27.24 -0.39 5.80
N PHE A 194 26.94 -0.26 4.50
CA PHE A 194 25.67 -0.69 3.94
C PHE A 194 25.76 -2.14 3.46
N GLN A 195 25.00 -3.01 4.13
CA GLN A 195 24.79 -4.39 3.69
C GLN A 195 23.57 -4.46 2.79
N GLU A 196 23.75 -4.98 1.58
CA GLU A 196 22.64 -5.27 0.68
C GLU A 196 21.77 -6.40 1.23
N GLU A 197 20.45 -6.19 1.23
CA GLU A 197 19.44 -7.22 1.51
C GLU A 197 18.84 -7.81 0.23
N GLY A 198 18.88 -7.05 -0.87
CA GLY A 198 18.51 -7.50 -2.21
C GLY A 198 17.48 -6.60 -2.90
N LEU A 199 16.82 -7.14 -3.92
CA LEU A 199 15.77 -6.46 -4.67
C LEU A 199 14.56 -6.18 -3.75
N ALA A 200 14.17 -4.91 -3.66
CA ALA A 200 13.00 -4.49 -2.91
C ALA A 200 11.74 -4.47 -3.79
N PHE A 201 11.80 -3.78 -4.94
CA PHE A 201 10.68 -3.60 -5.87
C PHE A 201 11.14 -2.97 -7.19
N TYR A 202 10.21 -2.79 -8.13
CA TYR A 202 10.39 -2.11 -9.41
C TYR A 202 9.55 -0.82 -9.48
N VAL A 203 10.10 0.23 -10.07
CA VAL A 203 9.48 1.57 -10.21
C VAL A 203 9.89 2.19 -11.54
N PHE A 204 9.24 3.27 -11.96
CA PHE A 204 9.77 4.03 -13.09
C PHE A 204 10.98 4.89 -12.69
N PRO A 205 11.90 5.17 -13.62
CA PRO A 205 12.94 6.17 -13.44
C PRO A 205 12.38 7.53 -12.99
N GLY A 206 13.18 8.29 -12.23
CA GLY A 206 12.75 9.58 -11.67
C GLY A 206 12.35 10.65 -12.70
N ASN A 207 12.73 10.49 -13.96
CA ASN A 207 12.35 11.39 -15.06
C ASN A 207 11.13 10.89 -15.87
N SER A 208 10.47 9.82 -15.43
CA SER A 208 9.29 9.27 -16.09
C SER A 208 8.04 10.10 -15.83
N THR A 209 7.12 10.10 -16.81
CA THR A 209 5.76 10.66 -16.69
C THR A 209 4.71 9.62 -16.31
N GLU A 210 5.10 8.34 -16.18
CA GLU A 210 4.20 7.21 -15.88
C GLU A 210 3.87 7.06 -14.38
N GLY A 211 4.19 8.06 -13.58
CA GLY A 211 3.94 8.07 -12.14
C GLY A 211 4.30 9.42 -11.51
N GLU A 212 4.15 9.48 -10.19
CA GLU A 212 4.46 10.64 -9.38
C GLU A 212 5.88 10.57 -8.82
N THR A 213 6.53 11.73 -8.76
CA THR A 213 7.90 11.86 -8.31
C THR A 213 8.04 11.60 -6.82
N ILE A 214 8.94 10.68 -6.47
CA ILE A 214 9.37 10.42 -5.09
C ILE A 214 10.76 11.02 -4.88
N TYR A 215 10.89 11.82 -3.82
CA TYR A 215 12.11 12.52 -3.45
C TYR A 215 12.82 11.82 -2.30
N ARG A 216 14.16 11.83 -2.34
CA ARG A 216 14.99 11.34 -1.25
C ARG A 216 15.53 12.50 -0.42
N PHE A 217 15.41 12.37 0.89
CA PHE A 217 16.03 13.24 1.87
C PHE A 217 16.99 12.44 2.74
N GLN A 218 18.12 13.05 3.10
CA GLN A 218 19.03 12.55 4.12
C GLN A 218 18.85 13.37 5.40
N ASN A 219 18.83 12.71 6.56
CA ASN A 219 18.84 13.41 7.85
C ASN A 219 20.28 13.82 8.22
N SER A 220 20.57 15.12 8.27
CA SER A 220 21.89 15.66 8.61
C SER A 220 22.27 15.48 10.08
N ASN A 221 21.29 15.32 10.96
CA ASN A 221 21.54 14.99 12.37
C ASN A 221 21.99 13.54 12.56
N LEU A 222 21.65 12.66 11.60
CA LEU A 222 22.01 11.24 11.63
C LEU A 222 22.36 10.76 10.21
N PRO A 223 23.58 11.08 9.72
CA PRO A 223 23.99 10.72 8.37
C PRO A 223 23.89 9.21 8.09
N GLY A 224 23.55 8.86 6.85
CA GLY A 224 23.28 7.48 6.45
C GLY A 224 21.85 7.01 6.74
N THR A 225 20.95 7.93 7.09
CA THR A 225 19.52 7.66 7.25
C THR A 225 18.69 8.50 6.28
N TYR A 226 17.67 7.87 5.70
CA TYR A 226 16.99 8.39 4.52
C TYR A 226 15.47 8.35 4.68
N LEU A 227 14.82 9.30 4.03
CA LEU A 227 13.37 9.41 3.94
C LEU A 227 12.96 9.60 2.48
N PHE A 228 11.89 8.92 2.07
CA PHE A 228 11.32 8.98 0.72
C PHE A 228 9.90 9.51 0.81
N VAL A 229 9.59 10.56 0.04
CA VAL A 229 8.35 11.34 0.16
C VAL A 229 7.85 11.85 -1.18
N ASN A 230 6.54 12.10 -1.25
CA ASN A 230 5.92 12.76 -2.40
C ASN A 230 6.18 14.28 -2.42
N GLU A 231 5.65 14.97 -3.44
CA GLU A 231 5.82 16.43 -3.58
C GLU A 231 5.20 17.23 -2.43
N ALA A 232 4.01 16.86 -1.96
CA ALA A 232 3.33 17.60 -0.89
C ALA A 232 4.11 17.52 0.44
N GLU A 233 4.56 16.33 0.80
CA GLU A 233 5.42 16.07 1.96
C GLU A 233 6.78 16.74 1.80
N ARG A 234 7.38 16.69 0.60
CA ARG A 234 8.64 17.40 0.29
C ARG A 234 8.53 18.89 0.64
N LEU A 235 7.47 19.57 0.19
CA LEU A 235 7.29 20.99 0.48
C LEU A 235 7.16 21.27 1.99
N SER A 236 6.41 20.43 2.70
CA SER A 236 6.29 20.51 4.16
C SER A 236 7.62 20.28 4.88
N ILE A 237 8.43 19.32 4.41
CA ILE A 237 9.74 18.99 4.98
C ILE A 237 10.72 20.15 4.81
N LEU A 238 10.81 20.71 3.61
CA LEU A 238 11.67 21.85 3.32
C LEU A 238 11.33 23.07 4.18
N GLN A 239 10.05 23.25 4.53
CA GLN A 239 9.60 24.36 5.36
C GLN A 239 9.84 24.14 6.86
N ASN A 240 9.60 22.92 7.36
CA ASN A 240 9.44 22.68 8.79
C ASN A 240 10.55 21.83 9.43
N TYR A 241 11.36 21.12 8.62
CA TYR A 241 12.33 20.14 9.12
C TYR A 241 13.71 20.34 8.47
N PRO A 242 14.45 21.40 8.89
CA PRO A 242 15.72 21.79 8.25
C PRO A 242 16.85 20.77 8.37
N SER A 243 16.72 19.78 9.26
CA SER A 243 17.68 18.67 9.35
C SER A 243 17.55 17.67 8.19
N PHE A 244 16.43 17.65 7.46
CA PHE A 244 16.30 16.81 6.29
C PHE A 244 16.77 17.56 5.05
N ILE A 245 17.89 17.12 4.50
CA ILE A 245 18.52 17.70 3.31
C ILE A 245 18.05 16.91 2.09
N GLN A 246 17.44 17.59 1.13
CA GLN A 246 16.99 16.96 -0.12
C GLN A 246 18.20 16.56 -0.97
N GLU A 247 18.29 15.28 -1.34
CA GLU A 247 19.32 14.79 -2.27
C GLU A 247 18.85 14.86 -3.74
N GLY A 248 17.54 14.78 -3.97
CA GLY A 248 16.95 14.90 -5.29
C GLY A 248 15.79 13.94 -5.52
N ILE A 249 15.52 13.66 -6.80
CA ILE A 249 14.53 12.68 -7.22
C ILE A 249 15.12 11.27 -7.07
N ALA A 250 14.40 10.38 -6.41
CA ALA A 250 14.78 8.98 -6.27
C ALA A 250 14.25 8.14 -7.44
N PHE A 251 12.95 8.19 -7.66
CA PHE A 251 12.22 7.40 -8.66
C PHE A 251 10.80 7.95 -8.84
N SER A 252 10.03 7.35 -9.75
CA SER A 252 8.62 7.65 -9.98
C SER A 252 7.75 6.43 -9.63
N ALA A 253 6.73 6.65 -8.79
CA ALA A 253 5.84 5.62 -8.23
C ALA A 253 4.38 6.09 -8.26
N SER A 254 3.42 5.22 -7.93
CA SER A 254 2.00 5.58 -7.96
C SER A 254 1.51 5.98 -6.58
N LEU A 255 0.88 7.16 -6.42
CA LEU A 255 0.15 7.53 -5.20
C LEU A 255 -1.35 7.30 -5.38
N LEU A 256 -2.15 7.58 -4.35
CA LEU A 256 -3.60 7.30 -4.26
C LEU A 256 -4.45 8.54 -4.10
#